data_AF-A0A0C9V1A2-F1
#
_entry.id   AF-A0A0C9V1A2-F1
#
_cell.length_a   1.000
_cell.length_b   1.000
_cell.length_c   1.000
_cell.angle_alpha   90.00
_cell.angle_beta   90.00
_cell.angle_gamma   90.00
#
_symmetry.space_group_name_H-M   'P 1'
#
loop_
_entity.id
_entity.type
_entity.pdbx_description
1 polymer ?
#
loop_
_entity_poly.entity_id
_entity_poly.type
_entity_poly.pdbx_seq_one_letter_code
_entity_poly.pdbx_strand_id
1 'polypeptide(L)'
;MTDEEGQLGETEDEILDITFVSVKKLNKGGIILETRTQKTATAIRERKNEFITKIGERAVVKDRTVSILIEFVPLTFNTERTEDIAIAEHDSRLPIGSVLSARWIKPESRRREGQKVAHLIVRVAGAEAANKILRDGMVI
;
A
#
# COMPACT_ATOMS: atom_id res chain seq x y z
N MET A 1 -41.49 -39.85 -5.84
CA MET A 1 -41.57 -39.13 -4.56
C MET A 1 -40.19 -39.27 -3.97
N THR A 2 -39.31 -38.40 -4.44
CA THR A 2 -37.86 -38.49 -4.39
C THR A 2 -37.36 -37.06 -4.55
N ASP A 3 -36.77 -36.57 -3.47
CA ASP A 3 -35.69 -35.60 -3.36
C ASP A 3 -35.45 -34.69 -4.57
N GLU A 4 -35.80 -33.40 -4.42
CA GLU A 4 -35.17 -32.31 -5.17
C GLU A 4 -34.83 -31.16 -4.22
N GLU A 5 -33.53 -31.09 -3.95
CA GLU A 5 -32.70 -29.93 -3.69
C GLU A 5 -33.40 -28.56 -3.76
N GLY A 6 -33.61 -27.98 -2.59
CA GLY A 6 -33.77 -26.54 -2.43
C GLY A 6 -32.68 -26.04 -1.50
N GLN A 7 -31.48 -25.82 -2.05
CA GLN A 7 -30.41 -25.08 -1.40
C GLN A 7 -30.98 -23.71 -1.01
N LEU A 8 -31.40 -23.60 0.25
CA LEU A 8 -31.77 -22.35 0.87
C LEU A 8 -30.52 -21.48 0.86
N GLY A 9 -30.61 -20.41 0.08
CA GLY A 9 -29.53 -19.51 -0.23
C GLY A 9 -28.75 -19.12 1.01
N GLU A 10 -27.44 -18.97 0.82
CA GLU A 10 -26.51 -18.35 1.73
C GLU A 10 -26.96 -16.89 1.96
N THR A 11 -27.98 -16.71 2.80
CA THR A 11 -28.53 -15.43 3.23
C THR A 11 -27.49 -14.77 4.10
N GLU A 12 -26.85 -13.72 3.56
CA GLU A 12 -26.56 -12.39 4.13
C GLU A 12 -26.01 -12.24 5.57
N ASP A 13 -25.76 -13.33 6.29
CA ASP A 13 -25.50 -13.39 7.73
C ASP A 13 -24.27 -14.25 8.09
N GLU A 14 -23.25 -14.33 7.21
CA GLU A 14 -21.90 -14.20 7.75
C GLU A 14 -21.73 -12.73 8.18
N ILE A 15 -22.47 -12.34 9.22
CA ILE A 15 -22.18 -11.17 10.03
C ILE A 15 -20.72 -11.35 10.36
N LEU A 16 -19.87 -10.54 9.74
CA LEU A 16 -18.49 -10.43 10.14
C LEU A 16 -18.54 -10.24 11.65
N ASP A 17 -18.08 -11.24 12.40
CA ASP A 17 -17.83 -11.07 13.81
C ASP A 17 -16.65 -10.09 13.89
N ILE A 18 -16.98 -8.79 13.77
CA ILE A 18 -16.04 -7.68 13.82
C ILE A 18 -15.72 -7.47 15.30
N THR A 19 -15.03 -8.43 15.89
CA THR A 19 -14.48 -8.31 17.23
C THR A 19 -13.09 -7.69 17.16
N PHE A 20 -12.96 -6.50 17.73
CA PHE A 20 -11.66 -5.90 18.03
C PHE A 20 -11.09 -6.54 19.29
N VAL A 21 -9.84 -7.00 19.19
CA VAL A 21 -9.11 -7.61 20.30
C VAL A 21 -8.45 -6.53 21.15
N SER A 22 -7.96 -5.47 20.52
CA SER A 22 -7.29 -4.38 21.21
C SER A 22 -7.42 -3.04 20.48
N VAL A 23 -7.32 -1.96 21.25
CA VAL A 23 -7.26 -0.59 20.76
C VAL A 23 -6.05 0.10 21.39
N LYS A 24 -5.16 0.65 20.57
CA LYS A 24 -3.98 1.39 21.03
C LYS A 24 -3.92 2.79 20.43
N LYS A 25 -3.92 3.80 21.29
CA LYS A 25 -3.64 5.19 20.90
C LYS A 25 -2.13 5.41 20.82
N LEU A 26 -1.67 6.03 19.73
CA LEU A 26 -0.28 6.41 19.50
C LEU A 26 -0.04 7.86 19.94
N ASN A 27 1.23 8.20 20.19
CA ASN A 27 1.64 9.52 20.71
C ASN A 27 1.22 10.71 19.83
N LYS A 28 1.00 10.49 18.53
CA LYS A 28 0.55 11.52 17.57
C LYS A 28 -0.94 11.44 17.22
N GLY A 29 -1.76 10.86 18.11
CA GLY A 29 -3.21 10.75 17.94
C GLY A 29 -3.67 9.67 16.96
N GLY A 30 -2.76 8.91 16.35
CA GLY A 30 -3.12 7.73 15.56
C GLY A 30 -3.72 6.63 16.45
N ILE A 31 -4.60 5.81 15.89
CA ILE A 31 -5.23 4.68 16.58
C ILE A 31 -4.88 3.41 15.80
N ILE A 32 -4.42 2.38 16.50
CA ILE A 32 -4.28 1.02 15.97
C ILE A 32 -5.44 0.21 16.55
N LEU A 33 -6.21 -0.40 15.64
CA LEU A 33 -7.26 -1.37 15.97
C LEU A 33 -6.77 -2.74 15.55
N GLU A 34 -6.77 -3.68 16.48
CA GLU A 34 -6.41 -5.07 16.23
C GLU A 34 -7.69 -5.90 16.15
N THR A 35 -7.84 -6.67 15.09
CA THR A 35 -8.98 -7.58 14.89
C THR A 35 -8.53 -9.01 15.16
N ARG A 36 -9.47 -9.86 15.60
CA ARG A 36 -9.18 -11.27 15.86
C ARG A 36 -8.74 -12.02 14.61
N THR A 37 -9.24 -11.62 13.45
CA THR A 37 -8.98 -12.31 12.17
C THR A 37 -8.54 -11.34 11.08
N GLN A 38 -7.82 -11.86 10.08
CA GLN A 38 -7.45 -11.12 8.88
C GLN A 38 -8.68 -10.78 8.02
N LYS A 39 -9.70 -11.66 7.96
CA LYS A 39 -10.96 -11.44 7.23
C LYS A 39 -11.63 -10.15 7.69
N THR A 40 -11.73 -9.96 9.01
CA THR A 40 -12.26 -8.73 9.62
C THR A 40 -11.45 -7.49 9.24
N ALA A 41 -10.12 -7.56 9.32
CA ALA A 41 -9.25 -6.44 8.94
C ALA A 41 -9.39 -6.07 7.44
N THR A 42 -9.52 -7.07 6.57
CA THR A 42 -9.70 -6.88 5.13
C THR A 42 -11.06 -6.22 4.84
N ALA A 43 -12.15 -6.72 5.42
CA ALA A 43 -13.48 -6.14 5.24
C ALA A 43 -13.56 -4.66 5.70
N ILE A 44 -12.90 -4.32 6.82
CA ILE A 44 -12.81 -2.92 7.27
C ILE A 44 -12.04 -2.05 6.27
N ARG A 45 -10.99 -2.59 5.63
CA ARG A 45 -10.22 -1.85 4.60
C ARG A 45 -11.01 -1.66 3.31
N GLU A 46 -11.77 -2.66 2.88
CA GLU A 46 -12.65 -2.56 1.71
C GLU A 46 -13.76 -1.53 1.93
N ARG A 47 -14.33 -1.49 3.14
CA ARG A 47 -15.36 -0.52 3.56
C ARG A 47 -14.77 0.69 4.30
N LYS A 48 -13.53 1.06 3.97
CA LYS A 48 -12.74 2.10 4.68
C LYS A 48 -13.49 3.41 4.84
N ASN A 49 -14.18 3.87 3.79
CA ASN A 49 -14.92 5.13 3.83
C ASN A 49 -16.10 5.08 4.80
N GLU A 50 -16.92 4.01 4.75
CA GLU A 50 -18.03 3.80 5.68
C GLU A 50 -17.53 3.69 7.13
N PHE A 51 -16.42 2.98 7.33
CA PHE A 51 -15.82 2.79 8.64
C PHE A 51 -15.30 4.11 9.23
N ILE A 52 -14.58 4.91 8.43
CA ILE A 52 -14.06 6.22 8.84
C ILE A 52 -15.18 7.17 9.27
N THR A 53 -16.25 7.24 8.48
CA THR A 53 -17.40 8.13 8.77
C THR A 53 -18.03 7.81 10.13
N LYS A 54 -18.03 6.53 10.53
CA LYS A 54 -18.53 6.10 11.85
C LYS A 54 -17.55 6.34 13.00
N ILE A 55 -16.24 6.34 12.75
CA ILE A 55 -15.21 6.65 13.76
C ILE A 55 -15.20 8.14 14.09
N GLY A 56 -15.39 8.99 13.08
CA GLY A 56 -15.50 10.43 13.24
C GLY A 56 -15.05 11.21 12.01
N GLU A 57 -15.57 12.42 11.88
CA GLU A 57 -15.43 13.28 10.69
C GLU A 57 -13.98 13.61 10.31
N ARG A 58 -13.04 13.52 11.26
CA ARG A 58 -11.61 13.80 11.06
C ARG A 58 -10.72 12.55 11.03
N ALA A 59 -11.31 11.36 11.10
CA ALA A 59 -10.55 10.12 11.07
C ALA A 59 -10.02 9.85 9.65
N VAL A 60 -8.80 9.34 9.54
CA VAL A 60 -8.21 8.94 8.27
C VAL A 60 -7.50 7.61 8.47
N VAL A 61 -7.89 6.59 7.70
CA VAL A 61 -7.12 5.34 7.65
C VAL A 61 -5.90 5.58 6.76
N LYS A 62 -4.72 5.53 7.39
CA LYS A 62 -3.45 5.60 6.68
C LYS A 62 -3.08 4.22 6.18
N ASP A 63 -2.96 4.07 4.87
CA ASP A 63 -2.43 2.85 4.29
C ASP A 63 -0.96 2.70 4.68
N ARG A 64 -0.55 1.47 4.94
CA ARG A 64 0.82 1.20 5.36
C ARG A 64 1.74 1.42 4.18
N THR A 65 2.57 2.46 4.26
CA THR A 65 3.58 2.75 3.25
C THR A 65 4.96 2.31 3.73
N VAL A 66 5.76 1.73 2.85
CA VAL A 66 7.16 1.37 3.12
C VAL A 66 8.07 2.24 2.26
N SER A 67 9.17 2.74 2.82
CA SER A 67 10.18 3.52 2.06
C SER A 67 11.39 2.64 1.78
N ILE A 68 11.82 2.59 0.52
CA ILE A 68 12.95 1.79 0.06
C ILE A 68 13.97 2.70 -0.61
N LEU A 69 15.25 2.42 -0.35
CA LEU A 69 16.38 3.02 -1.06
C LEU A 69 16.62 2.24 -2.35
N ILE A 70 16.59 2.93 -3.50
CA ILE A 70 16.98 2.36 -4.79
C ILE A 70 18.29 3.02 -5.22
N GLU A 71 19.28 2.19 -5.50
CA GLU A 71 20.64 2.63 -5.83
C GLU A 71 20.84 2.71 -7.35
N PHE A 72 21.78 3.56 -7.77
CA PHE A 72 22.26 3.66 -9.16
C PHE A 72 21.19 3.91 -10.24
N VAL A 73 20.15 4.67 -9.92
CA VAL A 73 19.08 5.01 -10.87
C VAL A 73 19.56 6.06 -11.89
N PRO A 74 19.37 5.85 -13.21
CA PRO A 74 19.72 6.82 -14.24
C PRO A 74 19.05 8.18 -14.01
N LEU A 75 19.80 9.27 -14.17
CA LEU A 75 19.24 10.63 -14.04
C LEU A 75 18.25 10.99 -15.16
N THR A 76 18.14 10.16 -16.20
CA THR A 76 17.12 10.27 -17.25
C THR A 76 15.72 9.88 -16.76
N PHE A 77 15.61 9.16 -15.64
CA PHE A 77 14.34 8.81 -15.03
C PHE A 77 13.67 10.04 -14.39
N ASN A 78 12.43 10.33 -14.76
CA ASN A 78 11.69 11.44 -14.18
C ASN A 78 10.76 10.95 -13.06
N THR A 79 11.13 11.27 -11.81
CA THR A 79 10.38 10.86 -10.60
C THR A 79 9.00 11.50 -10.46
N GLU A 80 8.70 12.55 -11.23
CA GLU A 80 7.43 13.27 -11.21
C GLU A 80 6.54 12.90 -12.42
N ARG A 81 7.08 12.17 -13.40
CA ARG A 81 6.34 11.74 -14.59
C ARG A 81 5.66 10.39 -14.33
N THR A 82 4.34 10.39 -14.31
CA THR A 82 3.53 9.19 -14.04
C THR A 82 3.83 8.05 -15.01
N GLU A 83 4.13 8.36 -16.27
CA GLU A 83 4.46 7.37 -17.30
C GLU A 83 5.75 6.63 -16.97
N ASP A 84 6.79 7.33 -16.51
CA ASP A 84 8.08 6.72 -16.13
C ASP A 84 7.90 5.79 -14.92
N ILE A 85 7.09 6.23 -13.94
CA ILE A 85 6.76 5.42 -12.78
C ILE A 85 6.00 4.15 -13.19
N ALA A 86 5.00 4.27 -14.07
CA ALA A 86 4.21 3.14 -14.55
C ALA A 86 5.05 2.12 -15.34
N ILE A 87 6.00 2.60 -16.17
CA ILE A 87 6.96 1.74 -16.87
C ILE A 87 7.84 1.00 -15.85
N ALA A 88 8.41 1.70 -14.87
CA ALA A 88 9.24 1.08 -13.85
C ALA A 88 8.47 0.06 -13.00
N GLU A 89 7.20 0.33 -12.68
CA GLU A 89 6.31 -0.64 -12.01
C GLU A 89 6.10 -1.89 -12.86
N HIS A 90 5.73 -1.70 -14.13
CA HIS A 90 5.49 -2.78 -15.07
C HIS A 90 6.72 -3.67 -15.23
N ASP A 91 7.89 -3.07 -15.48
CA ASP A 91 9.15 -3.79 -15.71
C ASP A 91 9.64 -4.51 -14.44
N SER A 92 9.31 -3.95 -13.27
CA SER A 92 9.52 -4.58 -11.95
C SER A 92 8.44 -5.61 -11.57
N ARG A 93 7.47 -5.87 -12.45
CA ARG A 93 6.31 -6.75 -12.23
C ARG A 93 5.49 -6.35 -10.99
N LEU A 94 5.42 -5.06 -10.69
CA LEU A 94 4.59 -4.51 -9.61
C LEU A 94 3.19 -4.21 -10.14
N PRO A 95 2.14 -4.35 -9.31
CA PRO A 95 0.84 -3.79 -9.64
C PRO A 95 0.95 -2.29 -9.93
N ILE A 96 0.24 -1.80 -10.93
CA ILE A 96 0.21 -0.37 -11.27
C ILE A 96 -0.29 0.42 -10.05
N GLY A 97 0.39 1.52 -9.72
CA GLY A 97 0.11 2.36 -8.55
C GLY A 97 0.70 1.84 -7.24
N SER A 98 1.58 0.83 -7.28
CA SER A 98 2.35 0.37 -6.11
C SER A 98 3.31 1.44 -5.59
N VAL A 99 3.87 2.27 -6.47
CA VAL A 99 4.76 3.39 -6.17
C VAL A 99 3.93 4.63 -5.90
N LEU A 100 3.90 5.05 -4.64
CA LEU A 100 3.16 6.21 -4.17
C LEU A 100 3.92 7.52 -4.37
N SER A 101 5.25 7.46 -4.36
CA SER A 101 6.13 8.59 -4.70
C SER A 101 7.56 8.10 -4.88
N ALA A 102 8.32 8.79 -5.72
CA ALA A 102 9.76 8.66 -5.83
C ALA A 102 10.40 10.03 -5.63
N ARG A 103 11.55 10.07 -4.94
CA ARG A 103 12.34 11.30 -4.83
C ARG A 103 13.83 11.02 -4.81
N TRP A 104 14.60 11.91 -5.42
CA TRP A 104 16.05 11.90 -5.31
C TRP A 104 16.49 12.16 -3.88
N ILE A 105 17.48 11.40 -3.40
CA ILE A 105 18.15 11.69 -2.12
C ILE A 105 19.01 12.95 -2.25
N LYS A 106 19.69 13.08 -3.40
CA LYS A 106 20.59 14.20 -3.68
C LYS A 106 19.94 15.17 -4.67
N PRO A 107 19.67 16.43 -4.27
CA PRO A 107 19.13 17.43 -5.18
C PRO A 107 20.16 17.76 -6.27
N GLU A 108 19.67 18.25 -7.41
CA GLU A 108 20.47 18.58 -8.59
C GLU A 108 21.68 19.46 -8.28
N SER A 109 21.47 20.52 -7.49
CA SER A 109 22.52 21.47 -7.08
C SER A 109 23.68 20.85 -6.30
N ARG A 110 23.51 19.64 -5.76
CA ARG A 110 24.56 18.93 -5.01
C ARG A 110 25.22 17.83 -5.83
N ARG A 111 24.69 17.46 -7.01
CA ARG A 111 25.25 16.38 -7.83
C ARG A 111 26.63 16.77 -8.37
N ARG A 112 27.49 15.76 -8.58
CA ARG A 112 28.80 16.01 -9.21
C ARG A 112 28.54 16.30 -10.70
N GLU A 113 29.35 17.17 -11.28
CA GLU A 113 29.32 17.40 -12.72
C GLU A 113 29.60 16.08 -13.46
N GLY A 114 28.83 15.80 -14.51
CA GLY A 114 28.93 14.56 -15.28
C GLY A 114 28.37 13.31 -14.58
N GLN A 115 27.77 13.42 -13.39
CA GLN A 115 27.12 12.30 -12.72
C GLN A 115 25.95 11.76 -13.57
N LYS A 116 25.94 10.45 -13.87
CA LYS A 116 24.91 9.81 -14.72
C LYS A 116 23.79 9.10 -13.95
N VAL A 117 24.07 8.72 -12.70
CA VAL A 117 23.16 7.95 -11.82
C VAL A 117 23.08 8.58 -10.43
N ALA A 118 21.95 8.41 -9.75
CA ALA A 118 21.76 8.82 -8.35
C ALA A 118 20.86 7.83 -7.60
N HIS A 119 20.59 8.12 -6.32
CA HIS A 119 19.80 7.24 -5.46
C HIS A 119 18.41 7.83 -5.23
N LEU A 120 17.40 6.97 -5.24
CA LEU A 120 16.01 7.30 -4.96
C LEU A 120 15.60 6.79 -3.59
N ILE A 121 14.70 7.54 -2.95
CA ILE A 121 13.78 6.99 -1.97
C ILE A 121 12.45 6.81 -2.68
N VAL A 122 11.98 5.56 -2.75
CA VAL A 122 10.68 5.19 -3.29
C VAL A 122 9.76 4.80 -2.14
N ARG A 123 8.56 5.39 -2.08
CA ARG A 123 7.51 4.98 -1.15
C ARG A 123 6.54 4.07 -1.88
N VAL A 124 6.32 2.88 -1.34
CA VAL A 124 5.39 1.90 -1.91
C VAL A 124 4.23 1.57 -1.01
N ALA A 125 3.12 1.17 -1.61
CA ALA A 125 1.92 0.70 -0.94
C ALA A 125 2.10 -0.75 -0.46
N GLY A 126 2.01 -0.96 0.86
CA GLY A 126 2.03 -2.28 1.45
C GLY A 126 3.42 -2.93 1.56
N ALA A 127 3.45 -4.04 2.30
CA ALA A 127 4.68 -4.82 2.50
C ALA A 127 4.96 -5.75 1.32
N GLU A 128 3.95 -6.14 0.55
CA GLU A 128 4.09 -7.07 -0.58
C GLU A 128 4.93 -6.46 -1.71
N ALA A 129 4.54 -5.27 -2.21
CA ALA A 129 5.33 -4.53 -3.19
C ALA A 129 6.75 -4.25 -2.68
N ALA A 130 6.88 -3.89 -1.40
CA ALA A 130 8.17 -3.65 -0.78
C ALA A 130 9.08 -4.89 -0.78
N ASN A 131 8.54 -6.02 -0.36
CA ASN A 131 9.27 -7.29 -0.32
C ASN A 131 9.65 -7.76 -1.73
N LYS A 132 8.82 -7.49 -2.73
CA LYS A 132 9.13 -7.80 -4.13
C LYS A 132 10.34 -7.00 -4.61
N ILE A 133 10.33 -5.69 -4.39
CA ILE A 133 11.47 -4.82 -4.74
C ILE A 133 12.75 -5.23 -4.00
N LEU A 134 12.67 -5.55 -2.70
CA LEU A 134 13.84 -5.95 -1.92
C LEU A 134 14.44 -7.29 -2.38
N ARG A 135 13.62 -8.19 -2.92
CA ARG A 135 14.04 -9.51 -3.40
C ARG A 135 14.56 -9.46 -4.83
N ASP A 136 13.81 -8.82 -5.72
CA ASP A 136 14.02 -8.89 -7.17
C ASP A 136 14.73 -7.66 -7.73
N GLY A 137 14.84 -6.59 -6.94
CA GLY A 137 15.23 -5.26 -7.40
C GLY A 137 14.06 -4.48 -8.02
N MET A 138 14.35 -3.25 -8.41
CA MET A 138 13.45 -2.41 -9.22
C MET A 138 14.15 -2.12 -10.55
N VAL A 139 13.43 -2.32 -11.66
CA VAL A 139 13.91 -2.04 -13.02
C VAL A 139 13.49 -0.62 -13.38
N ILE A 140 14.47 0.24 -13.69
CA ILE A 140 14.30 1.67 -14.00
C ILE A 140 15.25 2.04 -15.15
#